data_AF-A0A353NQP4-F1
#
_entry.id   AF-A0A353NQP4-F1
#
_cell.length_a   1.000
_cell.length_b   1.000
_cell.length_c   1.000
_cell.angle_alpha   90.00
_cell.angle_beta   90.00
_cell.angle_gamma   90.00
#
_symmetry.space_group_name_H-M   'P 1'
#
loop_
_entity.id
_entity.type
_entity.pdbx_description
1 polymer ?
#
loop_
_entity_poly.entity_id
_entity_poly.type
_entity_poly.pdbx_seq_one_letter_code
_entity_poly.pdbx_strand_id
1 'polypeptide(L)' 'IKELESIGCEIVRLAVPDQVAAESLWEIKKNTSIPIVADIHFDYRLALTAIESGVDALRINPGNIGEQKRVQTLV' A
#
# COMPACT_ATOMS: atom_id res chain seq x y z
N ILE A 1 13.02 5.61 3.70
CA ILE A 1 12.07 5.57 4.86
C ILE A 1 12.78 5.91 6.17
N LYS A 2 13.88 5.25 6.54
CA LYS A 2 14.65 5.60 7.76
C LYS A 2 15.04 7.08 7.87
N GLU A 3 15.43 7.70 6.76
CA GLU A 3 15.72 9.14 6.74
C GLU A 3 14.46 9.97 7.06
N LEU A 4 13.30 9.61 6.50
CA LEU A 4 12.02 10.25 6.82
C LEU A 4 11.65 10.06 8.30
N GLU A 5 11.80 8.85 8.84
CA GLU A 5 11.62 8.58 10.27
C GLU A 5 12.52 9.48 11.13
N SER A 6 13.80 9.64 10.75
CA SER A 6 14.78 10.42 11.51
C SER A 6 14.48 11.92 11.57
N ILE A 7 13.72 12.44 10.61
CA ILE A 7 13.28 13.85 10.58
C ILE A 7 11.85 14.03 11.13
N GLY A 8 11.29 12.99 11.75
CA GLY A 8 9.98 13.06 12.42
C GLY A 8 8.78 12.79 11.51
N CYS A 9 8.96 12.14 10.35
CA CYS A 9 7.83 11.67 9.56
C CYS A 9 7.05 10.60 10.34
N GLU A 10 5.74 10.79 10.48
CA GLU A 10 4.88 9.91 11.28
C GLU A 10 4.15 8.84 10.44
N ILE A 11 4.07 9.01 9.12
CA ILE A 11 3.43 8.07 8.20
C ILE A 11 4.03 8.21 6.81
N VAL A 12 4.33 7.10 6.15
CA VAL A 12 4.86 7.10 4.78
C VAL A 12 3.87 6.47 3.82
N ARG A 13 3.73 7.06 2.63
CA ARG A 13 2.94 6.50 1.54
C ARG A 13 3.86 6.05 0.42
N LEU A 14 3.66 4.82 -0.07
CA LEU A 14 4.45 4.21 -1.12
C LEU A 14 3.57 3.93 -2.34
N ALA A 15 4.05 4.30 -3.53
CA ALA A 15 3.38 3.93 -4.77
C ALA A 15 3.56 2.43 -5.04
N VAL A 16 2.48 1.76 -5.43
CA VAL A 16 2.48 0.32 -5.75
C VAL A 16 2.01 0.15 -7.19
N PRO A 17 2.92 0.35 -8.18
CA PRO A 17 2.55 0.31 -9.60
C PRO A 17 2.37 -1.11 -10.14
N ASP A 18 2.98 -2.11 -9.51
CA ASP A 18 3.01 -3.48 -9.99
C ASP A 18 3.12 -4.51 -8.84
N GLN A 19 3.10 -5.79 -9.22
CA GLN A 19 3.11 -6.91 -8.28
C GLN A 19 4.44 -7.00 -7.49
N VAL A 20 5.57 -6.66 -8.12
CA VAL A 20 6.88 -6.69 -7.46
C VAL A 20 6.93 -5.65 -6.35
N ALA A 21 6.38 -4.45 -6.60
CA ALA A 21 6.24 -3.43 -5.59
C ALA A 21 5.32 -3.89 -4.45
N ALA A 22 4.21 -4.57 -4.76
CA ALA A 22 3.27 -5.05 -3.76
C ALA A 22 3.91 -6.12 -2.84
N GLU A 23 4.64 -7.09 -3.41
CA GLU A 23 5.33 -8.14 -2.66
C GLU A 23 6.49 -7.61 -1.81
N SER A 24 7.17 -6.57 -2.28
CA SER A 24 8.26 -5.91 -1.54
C SER A 24 7.78 -5.23 -0.25
N LEU A 25 6.48 -4.95 -0.11
CA LEU A 25 5.92 -4.29 1.07
C LEU A 25 6.15 -5.08 2.34
N TRP A 26 6.17 -6.42 2.29
CA TRP A 26 6.39 -7.26 3.47
C TRP A 26 7.74 -6.97 4.13
N GLU A 27 8.81 -6.94 3.34
CA GLU A 27 10.15 -6.66 3.84
C GLU A 27 10.29 -5.20 4.30
N ILE A 28 9.69 -4.27 3.57
CA ILE A 28 9.69 -2.85 3.94
C ILE A 28 8.97 -2.66 5.28
N LYS A 29 7.78 -3.26 5.45
CA LYS A 29 6.99 -3.17 6.67
C LYS A 29 7.72 -3.76 7.87
N LYS A 30 8.39 -4.90 7.71
CA LYS A 30 9.21 -5.52 8.77
C LYS A 30 10.34 -4.62 9.26
N ASN A 31 10.89 -3.76 8.39
CA ASN A 31 12.01 -2.88 8.70
C ASN A 31 11.61 -1.43 9.01
N THR A 32 10.32 -1.10 9.01
CA THR A 32 9.81 0.27 9.20
C THR A 32 9.04 0.36 10.52
N SER A 33 9.29 1.41 11.31
CA SER A 33 8.61 1.61 12.60
C SER A 33 7.36 2.49 12.51
N ILE A 34 7.26 3.32 11.47
CA ILE A 34 6.08 4.17 11.23
C ILE A 34 5.06 3.47 10.32
N PRO A 35 3.77 3.85 10.37
CA PRO A 35 2.75 3.33 9.47
C PRO A 35 3.08 3.54 7.97
N ILE A 36 2.68 2.56 7.16
CA ILE A 36 2.82 2.53 5.71
C ILE A 36 1.44 2.52 5.05
N VAL A 37 1.23 3.45 4.13
CA VAL A 37 0.07 3.50 3.23
C VAL A 37 0.46 3.02 1.84
N ALA A 38 -0.20 1.99 1.32
CA ALA A 38 -0.02 1.58 -0.08
C ALA A 38 -0.92 2.41 -1.01
N ASP A 39 -0.34 3.06 -2.02
CA ASP A 39 -1.05 3.86 -3.01
C ASP A 39 -1.22 3.09 -4.32
N ILE A 40 -2.46 2.69 -4.61
CA ILE A 40 -2.83 1.81 -5.71
C ILE A 40 -3.88 2.48 -6.59
N HIS A 41 -3.56 2.56 -7.89
CA HIS A 41 -4.38 3.28 -8.84
C HIS A 41 -5.26 2.38 -9.71
N PHE A 42 -4.77 1.22 -10.18
CA PHE A 42 -5.38 0.55 -11.34
C PHE A 42 -5.80 -0.90 -11.11
N ASP A 43 -5.11 -1.65 -10.25
CA ASP A 43 -5.35 -3.09 -10.10
C ASP A 43 -5.63 -3.47 -8.65
N TYR A 44 -6.86 -3.91 -8.38
CA TYR A 44 -7.31 -4.32 -7.06
C TYR A 44 -6.52 -5.52 -6.50
N ARG A 45 -5.89 -6.34 -7.36
CA ARG A 45 -5.06 -7.46 -6.92
C ARG A 45 -3.82 -6.99 -6.16
N LEU A 46 -3.27 -5.83 -6.55
CA LEU A 46 -2.17 -5.19 -5.81
C LEU A 46 -2.62 -4.78 -4.40
N ALA A 47 -3.90 -4.42 -4.23
CA ALA A 47 -4.46 -4.08 -2.93
C ALA A 47 -4.57 -5.31 -2.02
N LEU A 48 -4.97 -6.46 -2.57
CA LEU A 48 -4.98 -7.73 -1.84
C LEU A 48 -3.56 -8.12 -1.39
N THR A 49 -2.58 -8.08 -2.29
CA THR A 49 -1.18 -8.37 -1.93
C THR A 49 -0.63 -7.36 -0.91
N ALA A 50 -0.99 -6.09 -1.00
CA ALA A 50 -0.58 -5.08 -0.02
C ALA A 50 -1.17 -5.35 1.37
N ILE A 51 -2.45 -5.77 1.46
CA ILE A 51 -3.08 -6.19 2.71
C ILE A 51 -2.35 -7.41 3.29
N GLU A 52 -2.10 -8.43 2.49
CA GLU A 52 -1.35 -9.64 2.91
C GLU A 52 0.06 -9.30 3.38
N SER A 53 0.68 -8.27 2.79
CA SER A 53 2.01 -7.77 3.17
C SER A 53 2.01 -6.93 4.46
N GLY A 54 0.84 -6.63 5.04
CA GLY A 54 0.70 -6.00 6.35
C GLY A 54 0.78 -4.48 6.36
N VAL A 55 0.42 -3.80 5.26
CA VAL A 55 0.31 -2.33 5.27
C VAL A 55 -0.79 -1.84 6.22
N ASP A 56 -0.61 -0.66 6.80
CA ASP A 56 -1.53 -0.12 7.81
C ASP A 56 -2.74 0.58 7.19
N ALA A 57 -2.61 1.03 5.94
CA ALA A 57 -3.72 1.61 5.19
C ALA A 57 -3.55 1.42 3.68
N LEU A 58 -4.68 1.46 2.98
CA LEU A 58 -4.73 1.55 1.53
C LEU A 58 -5.23 2.93 1.11
N ARG A 59 -4.56 3.52 0.12
CA ARG A 59 -5.13 4.60 -0.69
C ARG A 59 -5.47 4.02 -2.05
N ILE A 60 -6.77 3.95 -2.32
CA ILE A 60 -7.33 3.44 -3.57
C ILE A 60 -7.91 4.61 -4.36
N ASN A 61 -7.80 4.57 -5.69
CA ASN A 61 -8.58 5.42 -6.59
C ASN A 61 -9.73 4.62 -7.24
N PRO A 62 -10.98 4.73 -6.73
CA PRO A 62 -12.10 3.92 -7.21
C PRO A 62 -12.44 4.13 -8.70
N GLY A 63 -12.13 5.31 -9.26
CA GLY A 63 -12.39 5.61 -10.67
C GLY A 63 -11.53 4.80 -11.65
N ASN A 64 -10.42 4.24 -11.17
CA ASN A 64 -9.40 3.59 -12.02
C ASN A 64 -9.18 2.10 -11.70
N ILE A 65 -9.62 1.62 -10.53
CA ILE A 65 -9.23 0.30 -10.01
C ILE A 65 -10.10 -0.87 -10.55
N GLY A 66 -11.15 -0.56 -11.31
CA GLY A 66 -12.04 -1.52 -11.97
C GLY A 66 -13.50 -1.44 -11.52
N GLU A 67 -14.30 -2.45 -11.87
CA GLU A 67 -15.73 -2.52 -11.52
C GLU A 67 -15.96 -2.38 -10.01
N GLN A 68 -16.98 -1.59 -9.61
CA GLN A 68 -17.33 -1.32 -8.21
C GLN A 68 -17.38 -2.58 -7.33
N LYS A 69 -17.84 -3.71 -7.88
CA LYS A 69 -17.94 -4.98 -7.16
C LYS A 69 -16.59 -5.50 -6.65
N ARG A 70 -15.49 -5.24 -7.37
CA ARG A 70 -14.12 -5.61 -6.97
C ARG A 70 -13.53 -4.64 -5.95
N VAL A 71 -14.04 -3.41 -5.90
CA VAL A 71 -13.68 -2.42 -4.88
C VAL A 71 -14.37 -2.76 -3.57
N GLN A 72 -15.63 -3.19 -3.61
CA GLN A 72 -16.40 -3.59 -2.42
C GLN A 72 -15.77 -4.75 -1.64
N THR A 73 -14.97 -5.61 -2.27
CA THR A 73 -14.25 -6.68 -1.55
C THR A 73 -13.10 -6.18 -0.68
N LEU A 74 -12.73 -4.89 -0.77
CA LEU A 74 -11.64 -4.28 -0.01
C LEU A 74 -12.11 -3.43 1.19
N VAL A 75 -13.43 -3.30 1.40
CA VAL A 75 -14.07 -2.45 2.43
C VAL A 75 -14.86 -3.31 3.39
#